data_AF-A0A952D211-F1
#
_entry.id   AF-A0A952D211-F1
#
_cell.length_a   1.000
_cell.length_b   1.000
_cell.length_c   1.000
_cell.angle_alpha   90.00
_cell.angle_beta   90.00
_cell.angle_gamma   90.00
#
_symmetry.space_group_name_H-M   'P 1'
#
loop_
_entity.id
_entity.type
_entity.pdbx_description
1 polymer ?
#
loop_
_entity_poly.entity_id
_entity_poly.type
_entity_poly.pdbx_seq_one_letter_code
_entity_poly.pdbx_strand_id
1 'polypeptide(L)'
;MKRLPSLRSSPALALPIASRRRFVQGLAAGGVLLGAAASLADRAWSRSGDAATGSALVLRRTEFDLVIAESPVNFTGTARVATTINGSIPAPTLYWREGDTV
;
A
#
# COMPACT_ATOMS: atom_id res chain seq x y z
N MET A 1 -27.66 70.30 17.45
CA MET A 1 -26.36 69.60 17.62
C MET A 1 -26.56 68.12 17.33
N LYS A 2 -26.03 67.59 16.22
CA LYS A 2 -26.05 66.15 15.90
C LYS A 2 -24.61 65.71 15.65
N ARG A 3 -24.02 64.92 16.55
CA ARG A 3 -22.74 64.24 16.34
C ARG A 3 -23.06 62.77 16.10
N LEU A 4 -22.76 62.27 14.91
CA LEU A 4 -22.86 60.86 14.55
C LEU A 4 -21.59 60.12 15.03
N PRO A 5 -21.71 58.92 15.61
CA PRO A 5 -20.55 58.13 16.03
C PRO A 5 -19.94 57.37 14.84
N SER A 6 -18.62 57.38 14.77
CA SER A 6 -17.82 56.62 13.79
C SER A 6 -17.77 55.14 14.18
N LEU A 7 -18.14 54.26 13.24
CA LEU A 7 -17.98 52.81 13.36
C LEU A 7 -16.49 52.46 13.14
N ARG A 8 -15.85 51.90 14.16
CA ARG A 8 -14.50 51.35 14.08
C ARG A 8 -14.55 50.03 13.30
N SER A 9 -13.72 49.91 12.27
CA SER A 9 -13.52 48.68 11.49
C SER A 9 -12.70 47.67 12.30
N SER A 10 -13.18 46.44 12.43
CA SER A 10 -12.46 45.31 13.04
C SER A 10 -11.46 44.69 12.04
N PRO A 11 -10.27 44.23 12.45
CA PRO A 11 -9.36 43.54 11.56
C PRO A 11 -9.83 42.09 11.39
N ALA A 12 -10.36 41.76 10.21
CA ALA A 12 -10.47 40.37 9.80
C ALA A 12 -9.06 39.80 9.62
N LEU A 13 -8.83 38.59 10.13
CA LEU A 13 -7.59 37.83 9.95
C LEU A 13 -7.16 37.85 8.49
N ALA A 14 -6.10 38.60 8.18
CA ALA A 14 -5.50 38.65 6.87
C ALA A 14 -4.74 37.34 6.64
N LEU A 15 -5.44 36.33 6.10
CA LEU A 15 -4.77 35.24 5.40
C LEU A 15 -3.92 35.91 4.30
N PRO A 16 -2.61 35.59 4.18
CA PRO A 16 -1.78 36.20 3.17
C PRO A 16 -2.44 35.92 1.82
N ILE A 17 -2.78 36.98 1.08
CA ILE A 17 -3.32 36.87 -0.27
C ILE A 17 -2.16 36.34 -1.13
N ALA A 18 -1.97 35.02 -1.11
CA ALA A 18 -1.00 34.36 -1.94
C ALA A 18 -1.39 34.69 -3.39
N SER A 19 -0.44 35.19 -4.17
CA SER A 19 -0.70 35.42 -5.59
C SER A 19 -1.21 34.11 -6.20
N ARG A 20 -2.14 34.20 -7.17
CA ARG A 20 -2.73 33.01 -7.82
C ARG A 20 -1.67 31.99 -8.25
N ARG A 21 -0.49 32.48 -8.66
CA ARG A 21 0.67 31.65 -9.01
C ARG A 21 1.21 30.84 -7.82
N ARG A 22 1.38 31.45 -6.65
CA ARG A 22 1.84 30.73 -5.44
C ARG A 22 0.81 29.69 -4.97
N PHE A 23 -0.48 30.01 -5.08
CA PHE A 23 -1.54 29.06 -4.81
C PHE A 23 -1.47 27.84 -5.75
N VAL A 24 -1.39 28.08 -7.07
CA VAL A 24 -1.28 27.01 -8.07
C VAL A 24 0.00 26.20 -7.90
N GLN A 25 1.12 26.86 -7.57
CA GLN A 25 2.38 26.18 -7.28
C GLN A 25 2.27 25.27 -6.05
N GLY A 26 1.63 25.74 -4.98
CA GLY A 26 1.36 24.93 -3.80
C GLY A 26 0.45 23.73 -4.10
N LEU A 27 -0.61 23.95 -4.89
CA LEU A 27 -1.51 22.88 -5.32
C LEU A 27 -0.80 21.85 -6.22
N ALA A 28 0.01 22.30 -7.18
CA ALA A 28 0.75 21.43 -8.08
C ALA A 28 1.81 20.61 -7.32
N ALA A 29 2.62 21.26 -6.49
CA ALA A 29 3.63 20.58 -5.67
C ALA A 29 2.98 19.61 -4.67
N GLY A 30 1.92 20.04 -3.99
CA GLY A 30 1.16 19.21 -3.07
C GLY A 30 0.51 18.01 -3.77
N GLY A 31 -0.10 18.21 -4.94
CA GLY A 31 -0.70 17.15 -5.73
C GLY A 31 0.30 16.11 -6.21
N VAL A 32 1.50 16.53 -6.65
CA VAL A 32 2.57 15.61 -7.04
C VAL A 32 3.08 14.80 -5.85
N LEU A 33 3.34 15.45 -4.71
CA LEU A 33 3.81 14.77 -3.50
C LEU A 33 2.77 13.78 -2.96
N LEU A 34 1.50 14.18 -2.90
CA LEU A 34 0.41 13.31 -2.46
C LEU A 34 0.17 12.16 -3.44
N GLY A 35 0.23 12.40 -4.75
CA GLY A 35 0.11 11.36 -5.77
C GLY A 35 1.25 10.34 -5.72
N ALA A 36 2.49 10.80 -5.53
CA ALA A 36 3.64 9.92 -5.34
C ALA A 36 3.51 9.10 -4.06
N ALA A 37 3.13 9.72 -2.94
CA ALA A 37 2.90 9.04 -1.67
C ALA A 37 1.79 7.99 -1.76
N ALA A 38 0.68 8.31 -2.42
CA ALA A 38 -0.42 7.37 -2.66
C ALA A 38 0.03 6.16 -3.50
N SER A 39 0.81 6.39 -4.56
CA SER A 39 1.32 5.29 -5.40
C SER A 39 2.26 4.34 -4.66
N LEU A 40 3.04 4.86 -3.71
CA LEU A 40 3.92 4.05 -2.86
C LEU A 40 3.12 3.27 -1.81
N ALA A 41 2.06 3.87 -1.25
CA ALA A 41 1.15 3.21 -0.33
C ALA A 41 0.39 2.05 -0.99
N ASP A 42 -0.12 2.25 -2.21
CA ASP A 42 -0.79 1.18 -2.98
C ASP A 42 0.14 0.00 -3.27
N ARG A 43 1.40 0.26 -3.62
CA ARG A 43 2.39 -0.82 -3.83
C ARG A 43 2.78 -1.55 -2.56
N ALA A 44 2.79 -0.86 -1.42
CA ALA A 44 3.05 -1.48 -0.13
C ALA A 44 1.91 -2.44 0.26
N TRP A 45 0.65 -2.06 0.02
CA TRP A 45 -0.52 -2.89 0.32
C TRP A 45 -0.77 -4.00 -0.71
N SER A 46 -0.39 -3.79 -1.98
CA SER A 46 -0.50 -4.80 -3.03
C SER A 46 0.48 -5.97 -2.85
N ARG A 47 1.59 -5.79 -2.11
CA ARG A 47 2.60 -6.84 -1.93
C ARG A 47 2.18 -7.93 -0.94
N SER A 48 1.11 -7.72 -0.18
CA SER A 48 0.77 -8.53 0.99
C SER A 48 -0.25 -9.64 0.74
N GLY A 49 -0.77 -9.81 -0.48
CA GLY A 49 -1.93 -10.68 -0.72
C GLY A 49 -1.74 -11.85 -1.68
N ASP A 50 -0.98 -11.68 -2.76
CA ASP A 50 -0.92 -12.71 -3.81
C ASP A 50 0.10 -13.79 -3.47
N ALA A 51 -0.29 -15.05 -3.66
CA ALA A 51 0.62 -16.16 -3.54
C ALA A 51 1.70 -16.12 -4.62
N ALA A 52 2.92 -16.53 -4.27
CA ALA A 52 3.99 -16.74 -5.24
C ALA A 52 3.60 -17.87 -6.22
N THR A 53 3.41 -17.49 -7.48
CA THR A 53 3.03 -18.40 -8.58
C THR A 53 4.20 -18.72 -9.50
N GLY A 54 4.23 -19.94 -10.06
CA GLY A 54 5.07 -20.29 -11.20
C GLY A 54 6.02 -21.45 -10.93
N SER A 55 6.87 -21.34 -9.91
CA SER A 55 7.79 -22.41 -9.49
C SER A 55 7.57 -22.77 -8.03
N ALA A 56 7.58 -24.06 -7.72
CA ALA A 56 7.48 -24.54 -6.36
C ALA A 56 8.71 -24.13 -5.54
N LEU A 57 8.49 -23.59 -4.34
CA LEU A 57 9.55 -23.35 -3.38
C LEU A 57 10.18 -24.70 -3.00
N VAL A 58 11.51 -24.79 -2.91
CA VAL A 58 12.17 -26.04 -2.51
C VAL A 58 12.76 -25.90 -1.11
N LEU A 59 12.28 -26.70 -0.16
CA LEU A 59 12.76 -26.73 1.22
C LEU A 59 13.62 -27.97 1.44
N ARG A 60 14.85 -27.78 1.93
CA ARG A 60 15.82 -28.86 2.19
C ARG A 60 16.20 -28.90 3.68
N ARG A 61 15.40 -29.58 4.50
CA ARG A 61 15.55 -29.66 5.96
C ARG A 61 15.03 -31.01 6.46
N THR A 62 15.23 -31.28 7.75
CA THR A 62 14.62 -32.40 8.47
C THR A 62 13.42 -31.97 9.31
N GLU A 63 13.05 -30.70 9.25
CA GLU A 63 11.88 -30.12 9.93
C GLU A 63 11.33 -29.00 9.04
N PHE A 64 10.00 -28.93 8.94
CA PHE A 64 9.30 -28.06 8.00
C PHE A 64 8.14 -27.33 8.66
N ASP A 65 8.23 -26.00 8.70
CA ASP A 65 7.09 -25.14 9.04
C ASP A 65 6.26 -24.91 7.78
N LEU A 66 5.05 -25.46 7.76
CA LEU A 66 4.11 -25.34 6.66
C LEU A 66 2.89 -24.53 7.12
N VAL A 67 2.84 -23.27 6.70
CA VAL A 67 1.70 -22.39 6.95
C VAL A 67 0.68 -22.60 5.85
N ILE A 68 -0.49 -23.11 6.22
CA ILE A 68 -1.63 -23.29 5.32
C ILE A 68 -2.51 -22.05 5.43
N ALA A 69 -2.75 -21.39 4.29
CA ALA A 69 -3.58 -20.20 4.24
C ALA A 69 -4.43 -20.16 2.97
N GLU A 70 -5.54 -19.44 3.02
CA GLU A 70 -6.27 -19.06 1.81
C GLU A 70 -5.72 -17.74 1.29
N SER A 71 -5.31 -17.71 0.03
CA SER A 71 -4.75 -16.51 -0.60
C SER A 71 -5.28 -16.34 -2.03
N PRO A 72 -5.51 -15.09 -2.49
CA PRO A 72 -5.79 -14.83 -3.89
C PRO A 72 -4.62 -15.26 -4.79
N VAL A 73 -4.98 -15.85 -5.94
CA VAL A 73 -4.06 -16.33 -6.98
C VAL A 73 -4.66 -16.01 -8.35
N ASN A 74 -3.81 -15.76 -9.34
CA ASN A 74 -4.25 -15.43 -10.69
C ASN A 74 -3.48 -16.24 -11.73
N PHE A 75 -4.15 -17.21 -12.35
CA PHE A 75 -3.58 -18.03 -13.43
C PHE A 75 -4.16 -17.70 -14.81
N THR A 76 -5.37 -17.14 -14.87
CA THR A 76 -6.16 -16.96 -16.11
C THR A 76 -6.46 -15.50 -16.42
N GLY A 77 -5.85 -14.56 -15.70
CA GLY A 77 -6.13 -13.12 -15.77
C GLY A 77 -7.18 -12.64 -14.76
N THR A 78 -7.85 -13.54 -14.04
CA THR A 78 -8.80 -13.21 -12.97
C THR A 78 -8.35 -13.81 -11.63
N ALA A 79 -8.33 -12.99 -10.58
CA ALA A 79 -7.97 -13.45 -9.23
C ALA A 79 -9.05 -14.37 -8.66
N ARG A 80 -8.63 -15.50 -8.08
CA ARG A 80 -9.46 -16.47 -7.36
C ARG A 80 -8.76 -16.87 -6.07
N VAL A 81 -9.51 -17.20 -5.03
CA VAL A 81 -8.93 -17.71 -3.78
C VAL A 81 -8.52 -19.17 -3.97
N ALA A 82 -7.33 -19.51 -3.49
CA ALA A 82 -6.83 -20.88 -3.42
C ALA A 82 -6.16 -21.13 -2.07
N THR A 83 -6.12 -22.40 -1.65
CA THR A 83 -5.31 -22.83 -0.52
C THR A 83 -3.85 -22.87 -0.94
N THR A 84 -2.98 -22.23 -0.17
CA THR A 84 -1.54 -22.16 -0.41
C THR A 84 -0.78 -22.62 0.81
N ILE A 85 0.45 -23.07 0.57
CA ILE A 85 1.38 -23.49 1.61
C ILE A 85 2.59 -22.57 1.54
N ASN A 86 2.93 -21.92 2.65
CA ASN A 86 3.97 -20.89 2.72
C ASN A 86 3.78 -19.79 1.66
N GLY A 87 2.52 -19.46 1.36
CA GLY A 87 2.15 -18.46 0.37
C GLY A 87 2.57 -18.80 -1.06
N SER A 88 2.82 -20.06 -1.40
CA SER A 88 3.16 -20.48 -2.76
C SER A 88 2.12 -21.41 -3.39
N ILE A 89 2.03 -21.32 -4.72
CA ILE A 89 1.30 -22.28 -5.55
C ILE A 89 2.08 -22.55 -6.87
N PRO A 90 2.50 -23.79 -7.16
CA PRO A 90 2.30 -25.01 -6.36
C PRO A 90 2.91 -24.96 -4.95
N ALA A 91 2.45 -25.86 -4.07
CA ALA A 91 2.99 -26.00 -2.72
C ALA A 91 4.51 -26.30 -2.74
N PRO A 92 5.24 -26.03 -1.64
CA PRO A 92 6.67 -26.27 -1.59
C PRO A 92 7.04 -27.75 -1.80
N THR A 93 8.07 -28.00 -2.60
CA THR A 93 8.72 -29.32 -2.68
C THR A 93 9.63 -29.50 -1.48
N LEU A 94 9.41 -30.57 -0.73
CA LEU A 94 10.23 -30.93 0.42
C LEU A 94 11.30 -31.94 0.01
N TYR A 95 12.53 -31.72 0.45
CA TYR A 95 13.67 -32.59 0.18
C TYR A 95 14.37 -32.96 1.48
N TRP A 96 14.50 -34.25 1.72
CA TRP A 96 15.28 -34.86 2.80
C TRP A 96 16.07 -36.04 2.24
N ARG A 97 16.95 -36.62 3.05
CA ARG A 97 17.75 -37.79 2.68
C ARG A 97 17.08 -39.05 3.24
N GLU A 98 17.32 -40.16 2.55
CA GLU A 98 16.92 -41.47 3.07
C GLU A 98 17.56 -41.72 4.44
N GLY A 99 16.76 -42.18 5.40
CA GLY A 99 17.17 -42.37 6.80
C GLY A 99 16.94 -41.16 7.71
N ASP A 100 16.59 -39.99 7.16
CA ASP A 100 16.19 -38.83 7.98
C ASP A 100 14.81 -39.09 8.63
N THR A 101 14.68 -38.70 9.90
CA THR A 101 13.37 -38.52 10.53
C THR A 101 12.91 -37.09 10.26
N VAL A 102 11.69 -36.96 9.73
CA VAL A 102 11.07 -35.70 9.30
C VAL A 102 9.68 -35.54 9.88
#